data_AF-X1NUF8-F1
#
_entry.id   AF-X1NUF8-F1
#
_cell.length_a   1.000
_cell.length_b   1.000
_cell.length_c   1.000
_cell.angle_alpha   90.00
_cell.angle_beta   90.00
_cell.angle_gamma   90.00
#
_symmetry.space_group_name_H-M   'P 1'
#
loop_
_entity.id
_entity.type
_entity.pdbx_description
1 polymer ?
#
loop_
_entity_poly.entity_id
_entity_poly.type
_entity_poly.pdbx_seq_one_letter_code
_entity_poly.pdbx_strand_id
1 'polypeptide(L)'
;LEVEESLVEKALSILKNNREIVVEEYKVWLPLYYFAELGVSKKLIELLKFPQQLINIDVQKKIKYLEKKYRFSFAEEQKDAINKVLLNRVLVLTGGPGTGKTTTTLGLIELFEELKLKIV
;
A
#
# COMPACT_ATOMS: atom_id res chain seq x y z
N LEU A 1 21.89 -16.48 -27.92
CA LEU A 1 21.98 -17.83 -27.32
C LEU A 1 21.06 -18.71 -28.14
N GLU A 2 21.60 -19.52 -29.05
CA GLU A 2 20.85 -20.52 -29.82
C GLU A 2 20.90 -21.84 -29.06
N VAL A 3 20.10 -21.95 -28.01
CA VAL A 3 19.96 -23.20 -27.23
C VAL A 3 18.64 -23.85 -27.63
N GLU A 4 18.65 -25.16 -27.85
CA GLU A 4 17.43 -25.92 -28.14
C GLU A 4 16.42 -25.79 -27.00
N GLU A 5 15.17 -25.50 -27.34
CA GLU A 5 14.07 -25.31 -26.39
C GLU A 5 13.90 -26.53 -25.46
N SER A 6 14.03 -27.74 -26.02
CA SER A 6 13.95 -29.01 -25.29
C SER A 6 14.95 -29.11 -24.13
N LEU A 7 16.15 -28.53 -24.27
CA LEU A 7 17.17 -28.52 -23.23
C LEU A 7 16.80 -27.56 -22.09
N VAL A 8 16.23 -26.41 -22.43
CA VAL A 8 15.75 -25.43 -21.46
C VAL A 8 14.57 -25.99 -20.68
N GLU A 9 13.59 -26.60 -21.35
CA GLU A 9 12.44 -27.25 -20.70
C GLU A 9 12.88 -28.35 -19.73
N LYS A 10 13.84 -29.19 -20.16
CA LYS A 10 14.40 -30.24 -19.30
C LYS A 10 15.10 -29.65 -18.08
N ALA A 11 15.90 -28.60 -18.25
CA ALA A 11 16.58 -27.93 -17.14
C ALA A 11 15.59 -27.31 -16.15
N LEU A 12 14.56 -26.60 -16.65
CA LEU A 12 13.51 -26.02 -15.81
C LEU A 12 12.73 -27.10 -15.05
N SER A 13 12.43 -28.23 -15.70
CA SER A 13 11.77 -29.36 -15.05
C SER A 13 12.60 -29.93 -13.89
N ILE A 14 13.92 -30.10 -14.08
CA ILE A 14 14.84 -30.55 -13.03
C ILE A 14 14.84 -29.57 -11.85
N LEU A 15 15.07 -28.28 -12.12
CA LEU A 15 15.12 -27.25 -11.07
C LEU A 15 13.79 -27.12 -10.32
N LYS A 16 12.66 -27.23 -11.03
CA LYS A 16 11.31 -27.22 -10.43
C LYS A 16 11.10 -28.42 -9.52
N ASN A 17 11.49 -29.62 -9.97
CA ASN A 17 11.36 -30.85 -9.17
C ASN A 17 12.23 -30.81 -7.91
N ASN A 18 13.40 -30.18 -8.00
CA ASN A 18 14.29 -29.93 -6.85
C ASN A 18 13.81 -28.79 -5.93
N ARG A 19 12.71 -28.09 -6.30
CA ARG A 19 12.18 -26.91 -5.60
C ARG A 19 13.15 -25.73 -5.54
N GLU A 20 14.09 -25.66 -6.48
CA GLU A 20 15.06 -24.56 -6.60
C GLU A 20 14.46 -23.35 -7.32
N ILE A 21 13.38 -23.58 -8.09
CA ILE A 21 12.58 -22.55 -8.74
C ILE A 21 11.10 -22.82 -8.57
N VAL A 22 10.30 -21.77 -8.67
CA VAL A 22 8.85 -21.84 -8.85
C VAL A 22 8.56 -21.42 -10.29
N VAL A 23 7.76 -22.22 -11.00
CA VAL A 23 7.36 -21.95 -12.39
C VAL A 23 5.84 -21.92 -12.45
N GLU A 24 5.29 -20.77 -12.83
CA GLU A 24 3.87 -20.56 -13.12
C GLU A 24 3.72 -19.91 -14.50
N GLU A 25 2.97 -20.56 -15.39
CA GLU A 25 2.81 -20.16 -16.79
C GLU A 25 4.19 -19.90 -17.46
N TYR A 26 4.46 -18.65 -17.84
CA TYR A 26 5.68 -18.20 -18.53
C TYR A 26 6.67 -17.49 -17.60
N LYS A 27 6.51 -17.61 -16.28
CA LYS A 27 7.31 -16.90 -15.29
C LYS A 27 8.04 -17.87 -14.37
N VAL A 28 9.27 -17.50 -14.02
CA VAL A 28 10.16 -18.29 -13.16
C VAL A 28 10.68 -17.40 -12.04
N TRP A 29 10.60 -17.90 -10.80
CA TRP A 29 11.10 -17.22 -9.62
C TRP A 29 12.04 -18.12 -8.85
N LEU A 30 12.99 -17.51 -8.13
CA LEU A 30 13.58 -18.16 -6.98
C LEU A 30 12.53 -18.27 -5.86
N PRO A 31 12.44 -19.40 -5.13
CA PRO A 31 11.42 -19.65 -4.12
C PRO A 31 11.30 -18.51 -3.10
N LEU A 32 12.43 -17.94 -2.68
CA LEU A 32 12.48 -16.81 -1.76
C LEU A 32 11.61 -15.63 -2.23
N TYR A 33 11.75 -15.21 -3.48
CA TYR A 33 11.02 -14.07 -4.02
C TYR A 33 9.55 -14.38 -4.28
N TYR A 34 9.25 -15.59 -4.75
CA TYR A 34 7.87 -16.04 -4.94
C TYR A 34 7.09 -16.01 -3.62
N PHE A 35 7.65 -16.58 -2.55
CA PHE A 35 6.99 -16.58 -1.25
C PHE A 35 6.95 -15.20 -0.59
N ALA A 36 7.95 -14.35 -0.83
CA ALA A 36 7.92 -12.95 -0.39
C ALA A 36 6.76 -12.18 -1.04
N GLU A 37 6.59 -12.29 -2.36
CA GLU A 37 5.51 -11.65 -3.10
C GLU A 37 4.13 -12.18 -2.67
N LEU A 38 4.00 -13.50 -2.53
CA LEU A 38 2.78 -14.13 -2.05
C LEU A 38 2.42 -13.68 -0.62
N GLY A 39 3.43 -13.57 0.25
CA GLY A 39 3.26 -13.11 1.62
C GLY A 39 2.75 -11.66 1.71
N VAL A 40 3.39 -10.74 0.97
CA VAL A 40 2.96 -9.33 0.91
C VAL A 40 1.55 -9.22 0.34
N SER A 41 1.26 -9.95 -0.74
CA SER A 41 -0.05 -9.93 -1.41
C SER A 41 -1.16 -10.42 -0.50
N LYS A 42 -0.95 -11.55 0.19
CA LYS A 42 -1.90 -12.07 1.19
C LYS A 42 -2.13 -11.05 2.30
N LYS A 43 -1.06 -10.46 2.84
CA LYS A 43 -1.18 -9.50 3.93
C LYS A 43 -1.95 -8.25 3.52
N LEU A 44 -1.71 -7.74 2.31
CA LEU A 44 -2.43 -6.59 1.78
C LEU A 44 -3.92 -6.90 1.61
N ILE A 45 -4.26 -8.07 1.08
CA ILE A 45 -5.66 -8.52 0.94
C ILE A 45 -6.33 -8.64 2.32
N GLU A 46 -5.65 -9.18 3.32
CA GLU A 46 -6.17 -9.25 4.70
C GLU A 46 -6.49 -7.85 5.26
N LEU A 47 -5.56 -6.90 5.09
CA LEU A 47 -5.76 -5.52 5.54
C LEU A 47 -6.97 -4.87 4.86
N LEU A 48 -7.14 -5.08 3.55
CA LEU A 48 -8.25 -4.51 2.78
C LEU A 48 -9.62 -5.12 3.15
N LYS A 49 -9.66 -6.40 3.55
CA LYS A 49 -10.91 -7.10 3.92
C LYS A 49 -11.35 -6.86 5.36
N PHE A 50 -10.46 -6.37 6.22
CA PHE A 50 -10.76 -6.23 7.64
C PHE A 50 -11.86 -5.18 7.87
N PRO A 51 -12.98 -5.52 8.55
CA PRO A 51 -14.15 -4.65 8.65
C PRO A 51 -13.76 -3.29 9.22
N GLN A 52 -14.11 -2.21 8.52
CA GLN A 52 -13.86 -0.85 8.99
C GLN A 52 -14.72 -0.57 10.22
N GLN A 53 -14.16 0.08 11.23
CA GLN A 53 -14.98 0.69 12.27
C GLN A 53 -15.58 1.98 11.68
N LEU A 54 -16.89 2.12 11.74
CA LEU A 54 -17.55 3.37 11.36
C LEU A 54 -17.19 4.43 12.39
N ILE A 55 -16.35 5.37 11.99
CA ILE A 55 -15.96 6.51 12.80
C ILE A 55 -16.82 7.69 12.38
N ASN A 56 -17.73 8.12 13.26
CA ASN A 56 -18.57 9.28 13.02
C ASN A 56 -17.83 10.57 13.41
N ILE A 57 -17.04 11.11 12.48
CA ILE A 57 -16.34 12.39 12.63
C ILE A 57 -16.61 13.30 11.42
N ASP A 58 -16.77 14.59 11.69
CA ASP A 58 -16.84 15.62 10.66
C ASP A 58 -15.43 15.99 10.20
N VAL A 59 -14.93 15.26 9.19
CA VAL A 59 -13.60 15.48 8.60
C VAL A 59 -13.45 16.89 8.04
N GLN A 60 -14.52 17.46 7.47
CA GLN A 60 -14.49 18.79 6.87
C GLN A 60 -14.28 19.88 7.92
N LYS A 61 -14.94 19.74 9.08
CA LYS A 61 -14.69 20.63 10.22
C LYS A 61 -13.26 20.50 10.72
N LYS A 62 -12.69 19.29 10.75
CA LYS A 62 -11.30 19.07 11.14
C LYS A 62 -10.30 19.68 10.16
N ILE A 63 -10.51 19.49 8.86
CA ILE A 63 -9.69 20.13 7.82
C ILE A 63 -9.66 21.64 8.02
N LYS A 64 -10.83 22.29 8.17
CA LYS A 64 -10.91 23.74 8.42
C LYS A 64 -10.18 24.17 9.70
N TYR A 65 -10.26 23.37 10.76
CA TYR A 65 -9.52 23.62 12.00
C TYR A 65 -8.00 23.57 11.76
N LEU A 66 -7.51 22.57 11.03
CA LEU A 66 -6.09 22.41 10.72
C LEU A 66 -5.56 23.54 9.84
N GLU A 67 -6.33 23.93 8.82
CA GLU A 67 -5.98 25.05 7.95
C GLU A 67 -5.83 26.35 8.76
N LYS A 68 -6.73 26.60 9.71
CA LYS A 68 -6.64 27.75 10.62
C LYS A 68 -5.47 27.65 11.58
N LYS A 69 -5.23 26.47 12.18
CA LYS A 69 -4.14 26.22 13.15
C LYS A 69 -2.78 26.47 12.50
N TYR A 70 -2.57 25.95 11.30
CA TYR A 70 -1.29 25.98 10.62
C TYR A 70 -1.14 27.14 9.61
N ARG A 71 -2.18 27.97 9.44
CA ARG A 71 -2.19 29.15 8.55
C ARG A 71 -1.85 28.81 7.10
N PHE A 72 -2.35 27.69 6.60
CA PHE A 72 -2.29 27.30 5.19
C PHE A 72 -3.60 26.60 4.78
N SER A 73 -3.86 26.47 3.48
CA SER A 73 -4.99 25.69 2.97
C SER A 73 -4.52 24.39 2.33
N PHE A 74 -5.24 23.30 2.57
CA PHE A 74 -4.99 22.06 1.85
C PHE A 74 -5.48 22.18 0.40
N ALA A 75 -4.73 21.59 -0.53
CA ALA A 75 -5.23 21.36 -1.87
C ALA A 75 -6.34 20.30 -1.85
N GLU A 76 -7.20 20.29 -2.87
CA GLU A 76 -8.35 19.37 -2.92
C GLU A 76 -7.93 17.89 -2.89
N GLU A 77 -6.81 17.54 -3.52
CA GLU A 77 -6.27 16.18 -3.50
C GLU A 77 -5.79 15.76 -2.10
N GLN A 78 -5.30 16.71 -1.31
CA GLN A 78 -4.90 16.45 0.08
C GLN A 78 -6.12 16.27 0.97
N LYS A 79 -7.17 17.08 0.78
CA LYS A 79 -8.45 16.92 1.47
C LYS A 79 -9.10 15.58 1.14
N ASP A 80 -9.08 15.18 -0.12
CA ASP A 80 -9.56 13.87 -0.57
C ASP A 80 -8.79 12.72 0.10
N ALA A 81 -7.46 12.81 0.17
CA ALA A 81 -6.64 11.83 0.89
C ALA A 81 -7.01 11.73 2.39
N ILE A 82 -7.22 12.86 3.05
CA ILE A 82 -7.65 12.91 4.47
C ILE A 82 -9.04 12.30 4.65
N ASN A 83 -9.98 12.54 3.72
CA ASN A 83 -11.31 11.93 3.78
C ASN A 83 -11.25 10.40 3.54
N LYS A 84 -10.46 9.96 2.57
CA LYS A 84 -10.35 8.54 2.20
C LYS A 84 -9.73 7.68 3.29
N VAL A 85 -8.85 8.22 4.13
CA VAL A 85 -8.18 7.42 5.19
C VAL A 85 -9.16 6.84 6.19
N LEU A 86 -10.31 7.48 6.43
CA LEU A 86 -11.31 6.96 7.37
C LEU A 86 -12.17 5.85 6.77
N LEU A 87 -12.25 5.79 5.44
CA LEU A 87 -13.05 4.81 4.70
C LEU A 87 -12.22 3.60 4.27
N ASN A 88 -10.88 3.71 4.28
CA ASN A 88 -9.98 2.69 3.76
C ASN A 88 -8.99 2.25 4.83
N ARG A 89 -8.68 0.95 4.90
CA ARG A 89 -7.64 0.40 5.79
C ARG A 89 -6.21 0.67 5.31
N VAL A 90 -6.04 0.86 4.00
CA VAL A 90 -4.75 1.16 3.37
C VAL A 90 -4.93 2.35 2.45
N LEU A 91 -4.04 3.34 2.59
CA LEU A 91 -3.95 4.52 1.74
C LEU A 91 -2.51 4.62 1.24
N VAL A 92 -2.33 4.75 -0.08
CA VAL A 92 -1.02 5.01 -0.68
C VAL A 92 -0.98 6.46 -1.14
N LEU A 93 -0.06 7.24 -0.57
CA LEU A 93 0.12 8.65 -0.91
C LEU A 93 1.31 8.82 -1.87
N THR A 94 1.02 9.06 -3.15
CA THR A 94 2.06 9.25 -4.18
C THR A 94 2.17 10.71 -4.60
N GLY A 95 3.28 11.07 -5.26
CA GLY A 95 3.50 12.42 -5.80
C GLY A 95 4.98 12.76 -5.92
N GLY A 96 5.32 13.69 -6.81
CA GLY A 96 6.69 14.17 -7.01
C GLY A 96 7.24 15.00 -5.84
N PRO A 97 8.50 15.45 -5.91
CA PRO A 97 9.03 16.42 -4.95
C PRO A 97 8.15 17.67 -4.87
N GLY A 98 7.95 18.21 -3.67
CA GLY A 98 7.18 19.45 -3.48
C GLY A 98 5.65 19.33 -3.53
N THR A 99 5.07 18.14 -3.80
CA THR A 99 3.60 17.97 -3.90
C THR A 99 2.86 17.91 -2.56
N GLY A 100 3.44 18.44 -1.49
CA GLY A 100 2.77 18.55 -0.19
C GLY A 100 2.48 17.23 0.53
N LYS A 101 3.15 16.10 0.20
CA LYS A 101 2.96 14.80 0.88
C LYS A 101 3.15 14.89 2.40
N THR A 102 4.18 15.62 2.85
CA THR A 102 4.45 15.85 4.27
C THR A 102 3.30 16.61 4.93
N THR A 103 2.75 17.62 4.26
CA THR A 103 1.59 18.39 4.72
C THR A 103 0.35 17.51 4.84
N THR A 104 0.08 16.65 3.85
CA THR A 104 -1.01 15.68 3.93
C THR A 104 -0.81 14.71 5.09
N THR A 105 0.41 14.21 5.29
CA THR A 105 0.75 13.29 6.39
C THR A 105 0.50 13.93 7.76
N LEU A 106 0.87 15.21 7.93
CA LEU A 106 0.55 15.96 9.15
C LEU A 106 -0.96 16.04 9.40
N GLY A 107 -1.75 16.28 8.36
CA GLY A 107 -3.22 16.28 8.47
C GLY A 107 -3.79 14.93 8.90
N LEU A 108 -3.23 13.83 8.40
CA LEU A 108 -3.63 12.46 8.79
C LEU A 108 -3.28 12.15 10.26
N ILE A 109 -2.10 12.55 10.72
CA ILE A 109 -1.66 12.38 12.11
C ILE A 109 -2.62 13.12 13.06
N GLU A 110 -2.90 14.39 12.80
CA GLU A 110 -3.80 15.21 13.62
C GLU A 110 -5.24 14.69 13.66
N LEU A 111 -5.69 14.05 12.58
CA LEU A 111 -6.98 13.38 12.53
C LEU A 111 -6.97 12.13 13.41
N PHE A 112 -5.93 11.29 13.32
CA PHE A 112 -5.82 10.07 14.12
C PHE A 112 -5.65 10.35 15.62
N GLU A 113 -4.93 11.39 16.00
CA GLU A 113 -4.81 11.84 17.40
C GLU A 113 -6.18 12.23 17.98
N GLU A 114 -7.01 12.95 17.22
CA GLU A 114 -8.36 13.33 17.66
C GLU A 114 -9.28 12.11 17.84
N LEU A 115 -9.11 11.12 16.97
CA LEU A 115 -9.80 9.84 17.07
C LEU A 115 -9.26 8.94 18.19
N LYS A 116 -8.25 9.41 18.94
CA LYS A 116 -7.57 8.67 20.01
C LYS A 116 -7.03 7.33 19.51
N LEU A 117 -6.68 7.26 18.23
CA LEU A 117 -6.05 6.10 17.64
C LEU A 117 -4.57 6.14 17.97
N LYS A 118 -4.00 4.98 18.31
CA LYS A 118 -2.57 4.86 18.55
C LYS A 118 -1.82 5.01 17.22
N ILE A 119 -0.94 6.00 17.16
CA ILE A 119 0.02 6.19 16.08
C ILE A 119 1.34 5.54 16.54
N VAL A 120 1.95 4.73 15.67
CA VAL A 120 3.20 3.99 15.93
C VAL A 120 4.23 4.38 14.89
#